data_AF-A0AAP5M5L6-F1
#
_entry.id   AF-A0AAP5M5L6-F1
#
_cell.length_a   1.000
_cell.length_b   1.000
_cell.length_c   1.000
_cell.angle_alpha   90.00
_cell.angle_beta   90.00
_cell.angle_gamma   90.00
#
_symmetry.space_group_name_H-M   'P 1'
#
loop_
_entity.id
_entity.type
_entity.pdbx_description
1 polymer ?
#
loop_
_entity_poly.entity_id
_entity_poly.type
_entity_poly.pdbx_seq_one_letter_code
_entity_poly.pdbx_strand_id
1 'polypeptide(L)'
;MNSLLKKFAILVVLTTGCSSHQTQTIQPTEVLSAPKLQVVQAKETSIPVPSNQWLPIIKTSDGGIVSIETGSLTKVSDTVSFWSQVNYPAGSNITVSRSYAVASCNNGDYRLYWIATAGAQGQILQNNKVDIASHALPGSIPGTTLQYACNPALQVQAAQAQINQVQLETLARNNQTSAEAINEAMRIGAGMFK
;
A
#
# COMPACT_ATOMS: atom_id res chain seq x y z
N MET A 1 31.99 32.57 21.14
CA MET A 1 32.47 32.55 22.53
C MET A 1 31.27 32.41 23.46
N ASN A 2 31.33 31.44 24.38
CA ASN A 2 30.45 31.18 25.55
C ASN A 2 28.95 30.92 25.25
N SER A 3 28.47 29.67 25.27
CA SER A 3 28.25 28.79 26.45
C SER A 3 27.51 29.50 27.58
N LEU A 4 26.29 29.05 27.89
CA LEU A 4 25.77 29.02 29.26
C LEU A 4 24.57 28.06 29.35
N LEU A 5 24.89 26.84 29.79
CA LEU A 5 23.98 25.96 30.50
C LEU A 5 23.42 26.66 31.76
N LYS A 6 22.12 26.51 32.01
CA LYS A 6 21.54 26.43 33.37
C LYS A 6 20.40 25.40 33.30
N LYS A 7 20.67 24.13 33.66
CA LYS A 7 20.44 23.55 35.00
C LYS A 7 19.02 23.82 35.51
N PHE A 8 18.11 22.88 35.30
CA PHE A 8 16.98 22.66 36.20
C PHE A 8 17.29 21.47 37.10
N ALA A 9 17.35 21.75 38.39
CA ALA A 9 17.55 20.79 39.45
C ALA A 9 16.23 20.11 39.81
N ILE A 10 16.37 18.85 40.23
CA ILE A 10 15.36 17.89 40.63
C ILE A 10 14.78 18.26 42.00
N LEU A 11 13.47 18.05 42.19
CA LEU A 11 12.90 17.80 43.51
C LEU A 11 11.91 16.63 43.39
N VAL A 12 12.37 15.43 43.71
CA VAL A 12 11.51 14.26 43.98
C VAL A 12 11.66 13.94 45.45
N VAL A 13 10.53 14.02 46.16
CA VAL A 13 10.39 13.76 47.58
C VAL A 13 10.52 12.26 47.83
N LEU A 14 11.43 11.89 48.73
CA LEU A 14 11.56 10.55 49.31
C LEU A 14 10.52 10.39 50.43
N THR A 15 9.70 9.34 50.35
CA THR A 15 9.04 8.75 51.52
C THR A 15 9.47 7.30 51.66
N THR A 16 9.91 7.00 52.87
CA THR A 16 10.46 5.76 53.40
C THR A 16 9.48 4.60 53.39
N GLY A 17 9.94 3.43 52.95
CA GLY A 17 9.30 2.14 53.18
C GLY A 17 10.35 1.03 53.15
N CYS A 18 10.71 0.49 54.32
CA CYS A 18 11.53 -0.69 54.46
C CYS A 18 10.86 -1.91 53.83
N SER A 19 11.53 -2.57 52.90
CA SER A 19 11.40 -4.02 52.72
C SER A 19 12.60 -4.56 51.95
N SER A 20 13.21 -5.59 52.52
CA SER A 20 14.36 -6.33 51.99
C SER A 20 14.06 -6.91 50.61
N HIS A 21 14.87 -6.58 49.58
CA HIS A 21 15.11 -7.48 48.44
C HIS A 21 16.37 -7.09 47.67
N GLN A 22 16.94 -8.11 47.04
CA GLN A 22 18.23 -8.22 46.39
C GLN A 22 18.54 -7.08 45.40
N THR A 23 19.78 -6.62 45.40
CA THR A 23 20.35 -5.75 44.36
C THR A 23 20.48 -6.54 43.06
N GLN A 24 19.48 -6.46 42.18
CA GLN A 24 19.64 -6.81 40.78
C GLN A 24 20.17 -5.60 40.02
N THR A 25 21.39 -5.72 39.51
CA THR A 25 21.98 -4.81 38.53
C THR A 25 21.14 -4.91 37.25
N ILE A 26 20.26 -3.94 37.00
CA ILE A 26 19.52 -3.83 35.74
C ILE A 26 20.53 -3.42 34.68
N GLN A 27 20.97 -4.37 33.86
CA GLN A 27 21.70 -4.06 32.63
C GLN A 27 20.81 -3.18 31.73
N PRO A 28 21.37 -2.15 31.06
CA PRO A 28 20.62 -1.37 30.10
C PRO A 28 20.09 -2.31 29.01
N THR A 29 18.77 -2.42 28.92
CA THR A 29 18.08 -3.12 27.85
C THR A 29 18.55 -2.53 26.53
N GLU A 30 19.22 -3.36 25.75
CA GLU A 30 19.63 -3.09 24.38
C GLU A 30 18.41 -2.59 23.61
N VAL A 31 18.45 -1.32 23.17
CA VAL A 31 17.40 -0.75 22.34
C VAL A 31 17.41 -1.54 21.05
N LEU A 32 16.43 -2.44 20.90
CA LEU A 32 16.22 -3.25 19.71
C LEU A 32 16.16 -2.28 18.52
N SER A 33 17.22 -2.27 17.73
CA SER A 33 17.30 -1.41 16.55
C SER A 33 16.15 -1.82 15.64
N ALA A 34 15.34 -0.85 15.22
CA ALA A 34 14.24 -1.09 14.29
C ALA A 34 14.77 -1.89 13.09
N PRO A 35 14.05 -2.92 12.62
CA PRO A 35 14.49 -3.71 11.48
C PRO A 35 14.76 -2.78 10.30
N LYS A 36 16.01 -2.74 9.84
CA LYS A 36 16.36 -2.11 8.57
C LYS A 36 15.58 -2.85 7.49
N LEU A 37 14.56 -2.20 6.92
CA LEU A 37 13.91 -2.62 5.69
C LEU A 37 15.01 -2.92 4.66
N GLN A 38 15.15 -4.19 4.29
CA GLN A 38 16.11 -4.57 3.26
C GLN A 38 15.59 -4.04 1.93
N VAL A 39 16.46 -3.34 1.21
CA VAL A 39 16.13 -2.73 -0.07
C VAL A 39 15.82 -3.85 -1.05
N VAL A 40 14.53 -4.09 -1.31
CA VAL A 40 14.09 -4.85 -2.48
C VAL A 40 14.55 -4.04 -3.69
N GLN A 41 15.71 -4.40 -4.27
CA GLN A 41 16.12 -3.90 -5.57
C GLN A 41 15.30 -4.62 -6.63
N ALA A 42 14.04 -4.20 -6.76
CA ALA A 42 13.31 -4.39 -7.99
C ALA A 42 13.96 -3.48 -9.04
N LYS A 43 14.44 -4.10 -10.11
CA LYS A 43 15.02 -3.41 -11.25
C LYS A 43 13.95 -2.45 -11.79
N GLU A 44 14.26 -1.15 -11.80
CA GLU A 44 13.46 -0.02 -12.32
C GLU A 44 13.25 -0.11 -13.86
N THR A 45 13.24 -1.31 -14.43
CA THR A 45 13.03 -1.56 -15.85
C THR A 45 11.54 -1.59 -16.15
N SER A 46 11.03 -0.43 -16.55
CA SER A 46 9.69 -0.14 -17.09
C SER A 46 8.51 -0.66 -16.28
N ILE A 47 7.87 0.23 -15.53
CA ILE A 47 6.54 -0.01 -14.96
C ILE A 47 5.58 -0.33 -16.13
N PRO A 48 4.95 -1.53 -16.15
CA PRO A 48 4.10 -1.92 -17.26
C PRO A 48 2.81 -1.10 -17.28
N VAL A 49 2.25 -0.86 -18.46
CA VAL A 49 0.88 -0.32 -18.56
C VAL A 49 -0.09 -1.43 -18.13
N PRO A 50 -1.03 -1.16 -17.20
CA PRO A 50 -2.00 -2.18 -16.77
C PRO A 50 -2.91 -2.61 -17.92
N SER A 51 -3.28 -3.89 -17.97
CA SER A 51 -4.06 -4.50 -19.06
C SER A 51 -5.57 -4.24 -18.97
N ASN A 52 -6.03 -3.62 -17.88
CA ASN A 52 -7.44 -3.45 -17.49
C ASN A 52 -8.19 -4.70 -17.04
N GLN A 53 -7.49 -5.79 -16.77
CA GLN A 53 -8.08 -6.97 -16.14
C GLN A 53 -8.06 -6.79 -14.61
N TRP A 54 -9.08 -6.10 -14.08
CA TRP A 54 -9.19 -5.77 -12.66
C TRP A 54 -10.05 -6.78 -11.91
N LEU A 55 -9.46 -7.40 -10.89
CA LEU A 55 -10.12 -8.31 -9.95
C LEU A 55 -10.38 -7.59 -8.63
N PRO A 56 -11.63 -7.28 -8.25
CA PRO A 56 -11.97 -6.78 -6.93
C PRO A 56 -11.71 -7.85 -5.87
N ILE A 57 -11.13 -7.40 -4.76
CA ILE A 57 -10.67 -8.27 -3.68
C ILE A 57 -11.31 -7.93 -2.34
N ILE A 58 -11.60 -6.64 -2.09
CA ILE A 58 -12.30 -6.21 -0.88
C ILE A 58 -13.18 -4.99 -1.16
N LYS A 59 -14.22 -4.84 -0.33
CA LYS A 59 -14.99 -3.60 -0.19
C LYS A 59 -14.57 -2.93 1.12
N THR A 60 -14.20 -1.66 1.05
CA THR A 60 -13.84 -0.85 2.23
C THR A 60 -15.10 -0.41 2.97
N SER A 61 -14.95 0.02 4.23
CA SER A 61 -16.07 0.43 5.09
C SER A 61 -16.84 1.64 4.58
N ASP A 62 -16.17 2.51 3.82
CA ASP A 62 -16.76 3.66 3.13
C ASP A 62 -17.43 3.26 1.80
N GLY A 63 -17.40 1.98 1.42
CA GLY A 63 -18.04 1.46 0.21
C GLY A 63 -17.17 1.49 -1.04
N GLY A 64 -15.89 1.87 -0.92
CA GLY A 64 -14.92 1.73 -2.00
C GLY A 64 -14.62 0.27 -2.33
N ILE A 65 -14.18 0.02 -3.56
CA ILE A 65 -13.82 -1.31 -4.06
C ILE A 65 -12.33 -1.32 -4.37
N VAL A 66 -11.58 -2.15 -3.66
CA VAL A 66 -10.17 -2.38 -3.94
C VAL A 66 -10.05 -3.53 -4.92
N SER A 67 -9.22 -3.35 -5.95
CA SER A 67 -8.94 -4.36 -6.96
C SER A 67 -7.45 -4.51 -7.19
N ILE A 68 -7.03 -5.70 -7.60
CA ILE A 68 -5.70 -5.95 -8.17
C ILE A 68 -5.84 -6.16 -9.67
N GLU A 69 -4.81 -5.78 -10.42
CA GLU A 69 -4.74 -6.06 -11.84
C GLU A 69 -4.06 -7.42 -12.03
N THR A 70 -4.66 -8.29 -12.83
CA THR A 70 -4.19 -9.68 -12.99
C THR A 70 -3.36 -9.91 -14.26
N GLY A 71 -3.49 -9.08 -15.30
CA GLY A 71 -2.84 -9.28 -16.59
C GLY A 71 -1.38 -8.82 -16.68
N SER A 72 -0.93 -7.96 -15.77
CA SER A 72 0.45 -7.43 -15.66
C SER A 72 1.12 -7.77 -14.33
N LEU A 73 0.42 -8.55 -13.47
CA LEU A 73 1.00 -9.12 -12.26
C LEU A 73 2.16 -10.04 -12.62
N THR A 74 3.34 -9.74 -12.09
CA THR A 74 4.55 -10.52 -12.33
C THR A 74 5.13 -10.98 -10.99
N LYS A 75 5.38 -12.28 -10.86
CA LYS A 75 6.03 -12.87 -9.68
C LYS A 75 7.35 -13.49 -10.10
N VAL A 76 8.44 -13.08 -9.46
CA VAL A 76 9.79 -13.62 -9.65
C VAL A 76 10.31 -14.03 -8.28
N SER A 77 10.42 -15.34 -8.06
CA SER A 77 10.71 -15.90 -6.73
C SER A 77 9.70 -15.36 -5.70
N ASP A 78 10.18 -14.73 -4.63
CA ASP A 78 9.36 -14.19 -3.54
C ASP A 78 8.97 -12.73 -3.74
N THR A 79 9.39 -12.12 -4.85
CA THR A 79 9.01 -10.75 -5.20
C THR A 79 7.85 -10.75 -6.18
N VAL A 80 6.83 -9.95 -5.89
CA VAL A 80 5.69 -9.70 -6.76
C VAL A 80 5.62 -8.22 -7.11
N SER A 81 5.37 -7.92 -8.38
CA SER A 81 5.07 -6.58 -8.85
C SER A 81 3.67 -6.55 -9.44
N PHE A 82 2.87 -5.56 -9.07
CA PHE A 82 1.47 -5.52 -9.44
C PHE A 82 0.90 -4.11 -9.44
N TRP A 83 -0.17 -3.93 -10.20
CA TRP A 83 -1.05 -2.78 -10.05
C TRP A 83 -2.20 -3.11 -9.11
N SER A 84 -2.59 -2.10 -8.33
CA SER A 84 -3.83 -2.10 -7.57
C SER A 84 -4.60 -0.83 -7.84
N GLN A 85 -5.92 -0.86 -7.62
CA GLN A 85 -6.75 0.33 -7.66
C GLN A 85 -7.78 0.32 -6.54
N VAL A 86 -8.25 1.52 -6.20
CA VAL A 86 -9.41 1.74 -5.34
C VAL A 86 -10.42 2.54 -6.16
N ASN A 87 -11.61 1.98 -6.40
CA ASN A 87 -12.76 2.71 -6.93
C ASN A 87 -13.56 3.23 -5.74
N TYR A 88 -13.64 4.54 -5.60
CA TYR A 88 -14.35 5.18 -4.50
C TYR A 88 -15.86 5.27 -4.79
N PRO A 89 -16.71 5.31 -3.75
CA PRO A 89 -18.15 5.47 -3.92
C PRO A 89 -18.50 6.82 -4.55
N ALA A 90 -19.70 6.88 -5.14
CA ALA A 90 -20.24 8.13 -5.70
C ALA A 90 -20.28 9.24 -4.64
N GLY A 91 -19.96 10.47 -5.06
CA GLY A 91 -19.84 11.63 -4.16
C GLY A 91 -18.44 11.88 -3.61
N SER A 92 -17.49 10.98 -3.87
CA SER A 92 -16.07 11.20 -3.54
C SER A 92 -15.39 12.15 -4.55
N ASN A 93 -14.48 13.00 -4.07
CA ASN A 93 -13.68 13.89 -4.93
C ASN A 93 -12.74 13.13 -5.87
N ILE A 94 -12.26 11.97 -5.43
CA ILE A 94 -11.49 11.00 -6.21
C ILE A 94 -12.45 9.87 -6.54
N THR A 95 -12.56 9.49 -7.81
CA THR A 95 -13.35 8.32 -8.22
C THR A 95 -12.52 7.07 -8.27
N VAL A 96 -11.24 7.20 -8.63
CA VAL A 96 -10.33 6.06 -8.67
C VAL A 96 -8.90 6.50 -8.37
N SER A 97 -8.23 5.68 -7.57
CA SER A 97 -6.79 5.75 -7.33
C SER A 97 -6.14 4.47 -7.84
N ARG A 98 -5.05 4.57 -8.59
CA ARG A 98 -4.24 3.46 -9.08
C ARG A 98 -2.82 3.57 -8.57
N SER A 99 -2.24 2.43 -8.24
CA SER A 99 -0.89 2.35 -7.71
C SER A 99 -0.13 1.15 -8.28
N TYR A 100 1.16 1.34 -8.56
CA TYR A 100 2.07 0.25 -8.91
C TYR A 100 3.06 0.03 -7.78
N ALA A 101 3.17 -1.21 -7.32
CA ALA A 101 4.07 -1.59 -6.25
C ALA A 101 4.88 -2.83 -6.59
N VAL A 102 6.04 -2.93 -5.96
CA VAL A 102 6.81 -4.16 -5.87
C VAL A 102 6.97 -4.53 -4.40
N ALA A 103 6.72 -5.79 -4.09
CA ALA A 103 6.65 -6.24 -2.72
C ALA A 103 7.14 -7.69 -2.57
N SER A 104 7.53 -8.05 -1.37
CA SER A 104 7.99 -9.38 -1.02
C SER A 104 6.86 -10.18 -0.34
N CYS A 105 6.60 -11.37 -0.87
CA CYS A 105 5.60 -12.30 -0.37
C CYS A 105 5.95 -12.92 0.98
N ASN A 106 7.23 -12.90 1.37
CA ASN A 106 7.69 -13.58 2.58
C ASN A 106 7.69 -12.68 3.81
N ASN A 107 8.11 -11.43 3.63
CA ASN A 107 8.36 -10.52 4.73
C ASN A 107 7.52 -9.25 4.68
N GLY A 108 6.61 -9.10 3.71
CA GLY A 108 5.71 -7.95 3.66
C GLY A 108 6.38 -6.62 3.28
N ASP A 109 7.65 -6.62 2.90
CA ASP A 109 8.30 -5.42 2.38
C ASP A 109 7.54 -4.93 1.14
N TYR A 110 7.16 -3.66 1.12
CA TYR A 110 6.30 -3.09 0.11
C TYR A 110 6.88 -1.76 -0.35
N ARG A 111 7.06 -1.60 -1.65
CA ARG A 111 7.60 -0.38 -2.25
C ARG A 111 6.71 0.11 -3.36
N LEU A 112 6.17 1.30 -3.16
CA LEU A 112 5.28 1.97 -4.08
C LEU A 112 6.10 2.83 -5.05
N TYR A 113 5.83 2.69 -6.34
CA TYR A 113 6.59 3.36 -7.41
C TYR A 113 5.76 4.33 -8.25
N TRP A 114 4.43 4.18 -8.25
CA TRP A 114 3.54 5.05 -9.02
C TRP A 114 2.22 5.25 -8.30
N ILE A 115 1.68 6.46 -8.37
CA ILE A 115 0.31 6.79 -7.97
C ILE A 115 -0.34 7.66 -9.05
N ALA A 116 -1.53 7.27 -9.48
CA ALA A 116 -2.38 8.07 -10.36
C ALA A 116 -3.82 8.12 -9.83
N THR A 117 -4.45 9.29 -9.81
CA THR A 117 -5.83 9.45 -9.35
C THR A 117 -6.65 10.26 -10.34
N ALA A 118 -7.92 9.92 -10.50
CA ALA A 118 -8.86 10.67 -11.32
C ALA A 118 -10.09 11.13 -10.53
N GLY A 119 -10.67 12.25 -10.97
CA GLY A 119 -11.90 12.83 -10.44
C GLY A 119 -13.16 12.30 -11.14
N ALA A 120 -14.30 12.85 -10.76
CA ALA A 120 -15.62 12.43 -11.26
C ALA A 120 -15.82 12.62 -12.77
N GLN A 121 -15.13 13.58 -13.38
CA GLN A 121 -15.21 13.89 -14.81
C GLN A 121 -14.08 13.22 -15.61
N GLY A 122 -13.38 12.24 -15.03
CA GLY A 122 -12.27 11.52 -15.67
C GLY A 122 -10.97 12.32 -15.76
N GLN A 123 -10.94 13.55 -15.26
CA GLN A 123 -9.74 14.37 -15.20
C GLN A 123 -8.72 13.75 -14.25
N ILE A 124 -7.45 13.74 -14.66
CA ILE A 124 -6.33 13.30 -13.83
C ILE A 124 -6.05 14.38 -12.79
N LEU A 125 -6.16 14.02 -11.52
CA LEU A 125 -5.87 14.90 -10.38
C LEU A 125 -4.41 14.74 -9.91
N GLN A 126 -3.85 13.55 -10.08
CA GLN A 126 -2.49 13.21 -9.70
C GLN A 126 -1.95 12.13 -10.64
N ASN A 127 -0.68 12.23 -11.04
CA ASN A 127 0.00 11.20 -11.82
C ASN A 127 1.52 11.29 -11.61
N ASN A 128 2.02 10.64 -10.56
CA ASN A 128 3.39 10.82 -10.10
C ASN A 128 4.10 9.47 -9.97
N LYS A 129 5.37 9.46 -10.37
CA LYS A 129 6.32 8.48 -9.84
C LYS A 129 6.62 8.81 -8.40
N VAL A 130 6.68 7.79 -7.56
CA VAL A 130 7.02 7.90 -6.15
C VAL A 130 8.06 6.85 -5.81
N ASP A 131 8.69 6.97 -4.65
CA ASP A 131 9.55 5.93 -4.10
C ASP A 131 9.30 5.85 -2.60
N ILE A 132 8.26 5.10 -2.24
CA ILE A 132 7.81 4.99 -0.85
C ILE A 132 7.96 3.55 -0.42
N ALA A 133 8.91 3.30 0.49
CA ALA A 133 9.06 2.03 1.15
C ALA A 133 8.19 1.99 2.42
N SER A 134 7.48 0.89 2.60
CA SER A 134 6.66 0.61 3.78
C SER A 134 6.64 -0.89 4.04
N HIS A 135 5.94 -1.28 5.10
CA HIS A 135 5.65 -2.68 5.37
C HIS A 135 4.13 -2.90 5.27
N ALA A 136 3.73 -3.93 4.54
CA ALA A 136 2.33 -4.24 4.27
C ALA A 136 1.71 -4.95 5.49
N LEU A 137 1.05 -4.18 6.35
CA LEU A 137 0.42 -4.72 7.56
C LEU A 137 -0.79 -5.60 7.22
N PRO A 138 -0.97 -6.77 7.85
CA PRO A 138 -2.18 -7.58 7.69
C PRO A 138 -3.46 -6.78 7.93
N GLY A 139 -4.46 -6.96 7.07
CA GLY A 139 -5.74 -6.25 7.14
C GLY A 139 -5.74 -4.81 6.61
N SER A 140 -4.56 -4.22 6.35
CA SER A 140 -4.46 -2.95 5.61
C SER A 140 -4.68 -3.17 4.11
N ILE A 141 -5.01 -2.12 3.35
CA ILE A 141 -5.13 -2.21 1.88
C ILE A 141 -3.83 -2.75 1.24
N PRO A 142 -2.62 -2.25 1.58
CA PRO A 142 -1.37 -2.85 1.10
C PRO A 142 -1.20 -4.33 1.49
N GLY A 143 -1.55 -4.70 2.72
CA GLY A 143 -1.46 -6.09 3.19
C GLY A 143 -2.40 -7.03 2.42
N THR A 144 -3.65 -6.63 2.25
CA THR A 144 -4.64 -7.44 1.53
C THR A 144 -4.31 -7.54 0.04
N THR A 145 -3.94 -6.43 -0.60
CA THR A 145 -3.50 -6.47 -2.02
C THR A 145 -2.28 -7.37 -2.21
N LEU A 146 -1.30 -7.31 -1.31
CA LEU A 146 -0.14 -8.20 -1.32
C LEU A 146 -0.53 -9.67 -1.14
N GLN A 147 -1.45 -9.97 -0.22
CA GLN A 147 -1.91 -11.34 0.01
C GLN A 147 -2.52 -11.96 -1.26
N TYR A 148 -3.39 -11.21 -1.95
CA TYR A 148 -3.97 -11.65 -3.22
C TYR A 148 -2.92 -11.72 -4.33
N ALA A 149 -1.98 -10.77 -4.39
CA ALA A 149 -0.92 -10.78 -5.39
C ALA A 149 0.02 -12.00 -5.25
N CYS A 150 0.30 -12.42 -4.02
CA CYS A 150 1.20 -13.53 -3.71
C CYS A 150 0.55 -14.91 -3.79
N ASN A 151 -0.79 -15.00 -3.74
CA ASN A 151 -1.53 -16.26 -3.66
C ASN A 151 -2.54 -16.42 -4.83
N PRO A 152 -2.19 -17.19 -5.87
CA PRO A 152 -3.08 -17.46 -7.00
C PRO A 152 -4.42 -18.11 -6.60
N ALA A 153 -4.47 -18.91 -5.54
CA ALA A 153 -5.72 -19.54 -5.10
C ALA A 153 -6.74 -18.49 -4.61
N LEU A 154 -6.28 -17.42 -3.96
CA LEU A 154 -7.17 -16.32 -3.55
C LEU A 154 -7.69 -15.55 -4.76
N GLN A 155 -6.89 -15.41 -5.82
CA GLN A 155 -7.32 -14.78 -7.07
C GLN A 155 -8.46 -15.58 -7.73
N VAL A 156 -8.32 -16.90 -7.79
CA VAL A 156 -9.37 -17.80 -8.30
C VAL A 156 -10.65 -17.71 -7.46
N GLN A 157 -10.52 -17.68 -6.13
CA GLN A 157 -11.66 -17.54 -5.23
C GLN A 157 -12.38 -16.20 -5.42
N ALA A 158 -11.66 -15.09 -5.52
CA ALA A 158 -12.26 -13.78 -5.79
C ALA A 158 -12.92 -13.73 -7.17
N ALA A 159 -12.31 -14.33 -8.20
CA ALA A 159 -12.91 -14.39 -9.53
C ALA A 159 -14.22 -15.20 -9.53
N GLN A 160 -14.26 -16.30 -8.78
CA GLN A 160 -15.47 -17.10 -8.62
C GLN A 160 -16.55 -16.38 -7.80
N ALA A 161 -16.16 -15.65 -6.76
CA ALA A 161 -17.09 -14.82 -5.97
C ALA A 161 -17.70 -13.70 -6.82
N GLN A 162 -16.93 -13.11 -7.74
CA GLN A 162 -17.48 -12.18 -8.72
C GLN A 162 -18.48 -12.83 -9.65
N ILE A 163 -18.18 -13.99 -10.23
CA ILE A 163 -19.12 -14.69 -11.13
C ILE A 163 -20.49 -14.89 -10.43
N ASN A 164 -20.47 -15.15 -9.13
CA ASN A 164 -21.68 -15.32 -8.33
C ASN A 164 -22.40 -13.99 -7.98
N GLN A 165 -21.71 -12.84 -7.97
CA GLN A 165 -22.29 -11.51 -7.71
C GLN A 165 -22.64 -10.69 -8.97
N VAL A 166 -22.01 -10.98 -10.11
CA VAL A 166 -22.11 -10.22 -11.38
C VAL A 166 -23.52 -10.25 -12.01
N GLN A 167 -24.42 -11.11 -11.54
CA GLN A 167 -25.84 -11.08 -11.95
C GLN A 167 -26.62 -9.86 -11.40
N LEU A 168 -26.10 -9.12 -10.41
CA LEU A 168 -26.82 -8.00 -9.78
C LEU A 168 -26.18 -6.60 -9.99
N GLU A 169 -24.89 -6.51 -10.32
CA GLU A 169 -24.17 -5.21 -10.35
C GLU A 169 -23.90 -4.67 -11.76
N THR A 170 -24.30 -5.39 -12.82
CA THR A 170 -24.11 -4.93 -14.20
C THR A 170 -24.91 -3.64 -14.53
N LEU A 171 -25.86 -3.24 -13.68
CA LEU A 171 -26.57 -1.95 -13.73
C LEU A 171 -25.76 -0.74 -13.23
N ALA A 172 -24.59 -0.94 -12.59
CA ALA A 172 -23.72 0.14 -12.09
C ALA A 172 -22.60 0.54 -13.07
N ARG A 173 -22.46 -0.15 -14.21
CA ARG A 173 -21.38 0.02 -15.21
C ARG A 173 -21.51 1.22 -16.15
N ASN A 174 -22.45 2.13 -15.92
CA ASN A 174 -22.55 3.37 -16.71
C ASN A 174 -21.45 4.44 -16.39
N ASN A 175 -20.44 4.13 -15.56
CA ASN A 175 -19.29 5.01 -15.28
C ASN A 175 -18.10 4.82 -16.24
N GLN A 176 -18.37 4.51 -17.49
CA GLN A 176 -17.40 4.10 -18.52
C GLN A 176 -16.56 5.28 -19.10
N THR A 177 -16.19 6.27 -18.28
CA THR A 177 -15.40 7.44 -18.72
C THR A 177 -14.05 7.58 -17.97
N SER A 178 -13.78 6.76 -16.94
CA SER A 178 -12.57 6.91 -16.12
C SER A 178 -11.41 5.97 -16.50
N ALA A 179 -11.71 4.74 -16.94
CA ALA A 179 -10.67 3.75 -17.21
C ALA A 179 -9.79 4.15 -18.40
N GLU A 180 -10.40 4.63 -19.50
CA GLU A 180 -9.71 5.05 -20.72
C GLU A 180 -8.85 6.29 -20.49
N ALA A 181 -9.37 7.30 -19.79
CA ALA A 181 -8.63 8.53 -19.47
C ALA A 181 -7.38 8.24 -18.62
N ILE A 182 -7.48 7.32 -17.65
CA ILE A 182 -6.34 6.95 -16.80
C ILE A 182 -5.36 6.07 -17.56
N ASN A 183 -5.85 5.15 -18.40
CA ASN A 183 -4.98 4.35 -19.28
C ASN A 183 -4.20 5.23 -20.23
N GLU A 184 -4.85 6.25 -20.81
CA GLU A 184 -4.20 7.22 -21.67
C GLU A 184 -3.17 8.04 -20.91
N ALA A 185 -3.49 8.51 -19.70
CA ALA A 185 -2.54 9.21 -18.84
C ALA A 185 -1.33 8.34 -18.43
N MET A 186 -1.55 7.05 -18.19
CA MET A 186 -0.47 6.08 -17.92
C MET A 186 0.33 5.76 -19.18
N ARG A 187 -0.31 5.66 -20.35
CA ARG A 187 0.34 5.42 -21.64
C ARG A 187 1.21 6.60 -22.07
N ILE A 188 0.70 7.83 -21.95
CA ILE A 188 1.47 9.06 -22.18
C ILE A 188 2.61 9.14 -21.17
N GLY A 189 2.32 8.90 -19.89
CA GLY A 189 3.32 8.87 -18.83
C GLY A 189 4.43 7.86 -19.10
N ALA A 190 4.12 6.62 -19.46
CA ALA A 190 5.10 5.57 -19.76
C ALA A 190 5.85 5.82 -21.08
N GLY A 191 5.22 6.47 -22.07
CA GLY A 191 5.80 6.79 -23.37
C GLY A 191 6.80 7.95 -23.36
N MET A 192 6.71 8.87 -22.41
CA MET A 192 7.65 9.99 -22.25
C MET A 192 9.02 9.59 -21.65
N PHE A 193 9.21 8.33 -21.29
CA PHE A 193 10.44 7.82 -20.67
C PHE A 193 11.08 6.65 -21.42
N LYS A 194 10.76 6.50 -22.72
CA LYS A 194 11.61 5.78 -23.68
C LYS A 194 12.62 6.76 -24.27
#